data_AF-A0A951G7K1-F1
#
_entry.id   AF-A0A951G7K1-F1
#
_cell.length_a   1.000
_cell.length_b   1.000
_cell.length_c   1.000
_cell.angle_alpha   90.00
_cell.angle_beta   90.00
_cell.angle_gamma   90.00
#
_symmetry.space_group_name_H-M   'P 1'
#
loop_
_entity.id
_entity.type
_entity.pdbx_description
1 polymer ?
#
loop_
_entity_poly.entity_id
_entity_poly.type
_entity_poly.pdbx_seq_one_letter_code
_entity_poly.pdbx_strand_id
1 'polypeptide(L)'
;LAIANDLLAGDDFRAACAELVVPLLLTGFEGDWAEPFAKKVCPAIAAEGWQSNGESPGVRDVAWAIADFIRPATASGLIETHADWPFHREPLVLTQAGRPALIAALRDRALAPRTGPYRSRRDGGSGAR
;
A
#
# COMPACT_ATOMS: atom_id res chain seq x y z
N LEU A 1 -10.10 0.28 -13.96
CA LEU A 1 -10.55 1.25 -12.93
C LEU A 1 -11.13 0.52 -11.73
N ALA A 2 -12.22 -0.25 -11.86
CA ALA A 2 -12.83 -0.99 -10.73
C ALA A 2 -11.82 -1.76 -9.87
N ILE A 3 -10.97 -2.59 -10.51
CA ILE A 3 -9.94 -3.37 -9.80
C ILE A 3 -8.94 -2.49 -9.04
N ALA A 4 -8.52 -1.35 -9.59
CA ALA A 4 -7.59 -0.45 -8.92
C ALA A 4 -8.22 0.20 -7.67
N ASN A 5 -9.52 0.52 -7.73
CA ASN A 5 -10.27 1.00 -6.58
C ASN A 5 -10.42 -0.10 -5.52
N ASP A 6 -10.74 -1.32 -5.93
CA ASP A 6 -10.88 -2.46 -5.01
C ASP A 6 -9.56 -2.77 -4.29
N LEU A 7 -8.42 -2.65 -4.99
CA LEU A 7 -7.09 -2.87 -4.41
C LEU A 7 -6.68 -1.82 -3.38
N LEU A 8 -7.26 -0.62 -3.46
CA LEU A 8 -7.00 0.50 -2.53
C LEU A 8 -8.17 0.76 -1.58
N ALA A 9 -9.20 -0.08 -1.63
CA ALA A 9 -10.39 0.07 -0.81
C ALA A 9 -10.13 -0.37 0.64
N GLY A 10 -10.89 0.23 1.55
CA GLY A 10 -10.83 -0.07 2.98
C GLY A 10 -9.94 0.89 3.77
N ASP A 11 -9.92 0.68 5.09
CA ASP A 11 -9.13 1.43 6.06
C ASP A 11 -8.28 0.47 6.91
N ASP A 12 -7.87 -0.66 6.33
CA ASP A 12 -7.07 -1.68 7.01
C ASP A 12 -5.57 -1.56 6.70
N PHE A 13 -4.78 -2.41 7.36
CA PHE A 13 -3.32 -2.42 7.23
C PHE A 13 -2.85 -2.65 5.78
N ARG A 14 -3.59 -3.46 5.00
CA ARG A 14 -3.23 -3.77 3.61
C ARG A 14 -3.49 -2.57 2.72
N ALA A 15 -4.65 -1.92 2.89
CA ALA A 15 -4.98 -0.70 2.17
C ALA A 15 -3.96 0.41 2.45
N ALA A 16 -3.58 0.61 3.72
CA ALA A 16 -2.55 1.59 4.11
C ALA A 16 -1.19 1.29 3.46
N CYS A 17 -0.76 0.02 3.45
CA CYS A 17 0.48 -0.37 2.75
C CYS A 17 0.39 -0.12 1.24
N ALA A 18 -0.73 -0.45 0.61
CA ALA A 18 -0.95 -0.24 -0.83
C ALA A 18 -0.97 1.25 -1.20
N GLU A 19 -1.63 2.09 -0.39
CA GLU A 19 -1.66 3.56 -0.54
C GLU A 19 -0.25 4.17 -0.53
N LEU A 20 0.70 3.58 0.19
CA LEU A 20 2.10 4.04 0.25
C LEU A 20 2.97 3.43 -0.86
N VAL A 21 2.66 2.21 -1.33
CA VAL A 21 3.38 1.57 -2.44
C VAL A 21 3.09 2.20 -3.78
N VAL A 22 1.82 2.56 -4.06
CA VAL A 22 1.46 3.10 -5.36
C VAL A 22 2.22 4.38 -5.71
N PRO A 23 2.40 5.38 -4.81
CA PRO A 23 3.26 6.53 -5.06
C PRO A 23 4.71 6.15 -5.39
N LEU A 24 5.29 5.15 -4.71
CA LEU A 24 6.65 4.69 -5.02
C LEU A 24 6.74 4.12 -6.45
N LEU A 25 5.76 3.30 -6.85
CA LEU A 25 5.65 2.81 -8.22
C LEU A 25 5.52 3.95 -9.23
N LEU A 26 4.72 4.98 -8.90
CA LEU A 26 4.51 6.15 -9.75
C LEU A 26 5.77 7.03 -9.90
N THR A 27 6.67 7.03 -8.92
CA THR A 27 7.97 7.72 -9.00
C THR A 27 9.02 6.93 -9.79
N GLY A 28 8.71 5.69 -10.21
CA GLY A 28 9.68 4.81 -10.86
C GLY A 28 10.68 4.20 -9.87
N PHE A 29 10.28 3.98 -8.62
CA PHE A 29 11.14 3.28 -7.66
C PHE A 29 11.41 1.85 -8.16
N GLU A 30 12.68 1.53 -8.36
CA GLU A 30 13.14 0.23 -8.85
C GLU A 30 13.20 -0.78 -7.69
N GLY A 31 12.12 -1.54 -7.51
CA GLY A 31 12.07 -2.71 -6.64
C GLY A 31 11.63 -3.94 -7.43
N ASP A 32 12.34 -5.05 -7.25
CA ASP A 32 12.11 -6.34 -7.91
C ASP A 32 10.89 -7.10 -7.34
N TRP A 33 10.55 -6.87 -6.07
CA TRP A 33 9.36 -7.41 -5.44
C TRP A 33 8.96 -6.63 -4.18
N ALA A 34 8.17 -7.21 -3.28
CA ALA A 34 7.60 -6.54 -2.11
C ALA A 34 8.63 -6.02 -1.08
N GLU A 35 9.77 -6.69 -0.90
CA GLU A 35 10.70 -6.39 0.21
C GLU A 35 11.40 -5.01 0.08
N PRO A 36 11.93 -4.58 -1.08
CA PRO A 36 12.44 -3.23 -1.25
C PRO A 36 11.42 -2.13 -0.92
N PHE A 37 10.16 -2.32 -1.34
CA PHE A 37 9.08 -1.39 -1.01
C PHE A 37 8.77 -1.42 0.49
N ALA A 38 8.72 -2.59 1.11
CA ALA A 38 8.48 -2.73 2.54
C ALA A 38 9.52 -1.99 3.38
N LYS A 39 10.81 -2.03 2.99
CA LYS A 39 11.87 -1.26 3.66
C LYS A 39 11.64 0.26 3.61
N LYS A 40 11.00 0.78 2.56
CA LYS A 40 10.64 2.20 2.41
C LYS A 40 9.35 2.57 3.14
N VAL A 41 8.37 1.67 3.11
CA VAL A 41 7.00 1.89 3.64
C VAL A 41 6.94 1.68 5.15
N CYS A 42 7.70 0.71 5.69
CA CYS A 42 7.63 0.31 7.09
C CYS A 42 7.80 1.46 8.11
N PRO A 43 8.74 2.42 7.93
CA PRO A 43 8.85 3.56 8.85
C PRO A 43 7.61 4.45 8.88
N ALA A 44 6.94 4.66 7.73
CA ALA A 44 5.72 5.47 7.65
C ALA A 44 4.54 4.76 8.31
N ILE A 45 4.38 3.45 8.05
CA ILE A 45 3.38 2.61 8.71
C ILE A 45 3.57 2.59 10.23
N ALA A 46 4.81 2.47 10.71
CA ALA A 46 5.10 2.54 12.14
C ALA A 46 4.77 3.91 12.74
N ALA A 47 5.07 5.00 12.02
CA ALA A 47 4.77 6.36 12.45
C ALA A 47 3.25 6.66 12.54
N GLU A 48 2.44 6.00 11.71
CA GLU A 48 0.97 6.05 11.79
C GLU A 48 0.38 5.27 12.97
N GLY A 49 1.20 4.54 13.73
CA GLY A 49 0.78 3.84 14.93
C GLY A 49 0.10 2.49 14.67
N TRP A 50 0.27 1.90 13.49
CA TRP A 50 -0.18 0.54 13.21
C TRP A 50 0.49 -0.46 14.16
N GLN A 51 -0.25 -1.50 14.55
CA GLN A 51 0.20 -2.54 15.47
C GLN A 51 -0.19 -3.94 15.00
N SER A 52 0.66 -4.93 15.29
CA SER A 52 0.41 -6.36 15.17
C SER A 52 0.74 -7.01 16.50
N ASN A 53 -0.23 -7.65 17.16
CA ASN A 53 -0.07 -8.25 18.49
C ASN A 53 0.52 -7.30 19.57
N GLY A 54 0.22 -6.00 19.49
CA GLY A 54 0.72 -4.99 20.43
C GLY A 54 2.12 -4.46 20.13
N GLU A 55 2.76 -4.95 19.06
CA GLU A 55 4.07 -4.48 18.59
C GLU A 55 3.92 -3.72 17.26
N SER A 56 4.90 -2.87 16.95
CA SER A 56 4.91 -2.19 15.65
C SER A 56 5.23 -3.19 14.53
N PRO A 57 4.54 -3.16 13.38
CA PRO A 57 4.77 -4.07 12.27
C PRO A 57 6.22 -4.04 11.79
N GLY A 58 6.81 -5.21 11.61
CA GLY A 58 8.13 -5.34 11.03
C GLY A 58 8.10 -5.25 9.51
N VAL A 59 9.28 -5.12 8.89
CA VAL A 59 9.45 -5.12 7.43
C VAL A 59 8.82 -6.36 6.79
N ARG A 60 8.86 -7.51 7.45
CA ARG A 60 8.25 -8.74 6.93
C ARG A 60 6.72 -8.69 6.87
N ASP A 61 6.07 -8.11 7.88
CA ASP A 61 4.61 -7.95 7.91
C ASP A 61 4.15 -7.03 6.79
N VAL A 62 4.87 -5.91 6.62
CA VAL A 62 4.64 -4.95 5.54
C VAL A 62 4.90 -5.60 4.17
N ALA A 63 5.96 -6.39 4.01
CA ALA A 63 6.25 -7.09 2.76
C ALA A 63 5.13 -8.07 2.37
N TRP A 64 4.51 -8.75 3.34
CA TRP A 64 3.38 -9.64 3.07
C TRP A 64 2.14 -8.86 2.63
N ALA A 65 1.81 -7.76 3.31
CA ALA A 65 0.71 -6.89 2.90
C ALA A 65 0.92 -6.29 1.50
N ILE A 66 2.16 -5.90 1.18
CA ILE A 66 2.51 -5.40 -0.15
C ILE A 66 2.43 -6.51 -1.20
N ALA A 67 2.84 -7.74 -0.89
CA ALA A 67 2.70 -8.87 -1.81
C ALA A 67 1.22 -9.19 -2.12
N ASP A 68 0.33 -9.05 -1.13
CA ASP A 68 -1.12 -9.19 -1.30
C ASP A 68 -1.71 -8.13 -2.23
N PHE A 69 -1.05 -6.96 -2.38
CA PHE A 69 -1.38 -5.95 -3.38
C PHE A 69 -0.75 -6.25 -4.76
N ILE A 70 0.55 -6.56 -4.81
CA ILE A 70 1.30 -6.74 -6.08
C ILE A 70 0.72 -7.89 -6.89
N ARG A 71 0.46 -9.06 -6.27
CA ARG A 71 -0.04 -10.25 -6.99
C ARG A 71 -1.32 -9.97 -7.80
N PRO A 72 -2.41 -9.46 -7.21
CA PRO A 72 -3.62 -9.16 -7.97
C PRO A 72 -3.43 -7.96 -8.93
N ALA A 73 -2.60 -6.98 -8.59
CA ALA A 73 -2.28 -5.88 -9.52
C ALA A 73 -1.55 -6.39 -10.78
N THR A 74 -0.62 -7.32 -10.63
CA THR A 74 0.06 -7.99 -11.75
C THR A 74 -0.90 -8.88 -12.53
N ALA A 75 -1.69 -9.71 -11.84
CA ALA A 75 -2.68 -10.59 -12.49
C ALA A 75 -3.72 -9.82 -13.30
N SER A 76 -3.99 -8.56 -12.92
CA SER A 76 -4.94 -7.67 -13.58
C SER A 76 -4.30 -6.76 -14.64
N GLY A 77 -3.00 -6.90 -14.90
CA GLY A 77 -2.27 -6.11 -15.89
C GLY A 77 -2.07 -4.64 -15.51
N LEU A 78 -2.16 -4.29 -14.22
CA LEU A 78 -1.84 -2.95 -13.72
C LEU A 78 -0.32 -2.77 -13.52
N ILE A 79 0.35 -3.86 -13.16
CA ILE A 79 1.79 -3.95 -12.95
C ILE A 79 2.32 -5.07 -13.84
N GLU A 80 3.52 -4.90 -14.38
CA GLU A 80 4.26 -5.94 -15.08
C GLU A 80 5.69 -6.02 -14.51
N THR A 81 6.33 -7.16 -14.69
CA THR A 81 7.75 -7.34 -14.40
C THR A 81 8.51 -7.40 -15.72
N HIS A 82 9.59 -6.64 -15.81
CA HIS A 82 10.51 -6.72 -16.94
C HIS A 82 11.79 -7.38 -16.49
N ALA A 83 12.19 -8.49 -17.12
CA ALA A 83 13.47 -9.10 -16.80
C ALA A 83 14.61 -8.25 -17.38
N ASP A 84 15.35 -7.56 -16.51
CA ASP A 84 16.55 -6.83 -16.86
C ASP A 84 17.74 -7.80 -16.93
N TRP A 85 18.00 -8.32 -18.13
CA TRP A 85 19.25 -9.00 -18.44
C TRP A 85 20.39 -7.97 -18.58
N PRO A 86 21.59 -8.18 -18.00
CA PRO A 86 22.11 -9.39 -17.33
C PRO A 86 21.94 -9.41 -15.80
N PHE A 87 21.27 -8.42 -15.21
CA PHE A 87 21.25 -8.24 -13.76
C PHE A 87 20.19 -9.08 -13.04
N HIS A 88 19.37 -9.84 -13.79
CA HIS A 88 18.29 -10.69 -13.26
C HIS A 88 17.35 -9.96 -12.30
N ARG A 89 17.18 -8.65 -12.50
CA ARG A 89 16.20 -7.87 -11.74
C ARG A 89 14.91 -7.90 -12.53
N GLU A 90 13.80 -8.06 -11.82
CA GLU A 90 12.46 -8.01 -12.39
C GLU A 90 11.71 -6.83 -11.80
N PRO A 91 12.12 -5.56 -12.07
CA PRO A 91 11.47 -4.40 -11.51
C PRO A 91 9.97 -4.40 -11.80
N LEU A 92 9.20 -4.02 -10.78
CA LEU A 92 7.77 -3.78 -10.90
C LEU A 92 7.55 -2.46 -11.63
N VAL A 93 6.94 -2.55 -12.81
CA VAL A 93 6.66 -1.39 -13.67
C VAL A 93 5.16 -1.24 -13.84
N LEU A 94 4.68 0.00 -13.77
CA LEU A 94 3.29 0.31 -14.08
C LEU A 94 3.06 0.20 -15.59
N THR A 95 2.05 -0.56 -15.99
CA THR A 95 1.65 -0.61 -17.39
C THR A 95 1.05 0.73 -17.84
N GLN A 96 0.94 0.93 -19.16
CA GLN A 96 0.30 2.12 -19.73
C GLN A 96 -1.14 2.30 -19.23
N ALA A 97 -1.87 1.20 -19.00
CA ALA A 97 -3.22 1.22 -18.44
C ALA A 97 -3.22 1.30 -16.90
N GLY A 98 -2.25 0.68 -16.23
CA GLY A 98 -2.15 0.64 -14.77
C GLY A 98 -1.87 1.99 -14.15
N ARG A 99 -0.98 2.79 -14.77
CA ARG A 99 -0.62 4.11 -14.27
C ARG A 99 -1.82 5.05 -14.09
N PRO A 100 -2.63 5.36 -15.13
CA PRO A 100 -3.79 6.23 -14.95
C PRO A 100 -4.86 5.62 -14.03
N ALA A 101 -5.02 4.29 -14.03
CA ALA A 101 -5.98 3.62 -13.16
C ALA A 101 -5.64 3.78 -11.67
N LEU A 102 -4.38 3.57 -11.29
CA LEU A 102 -3.92 3.72 -9.91
C LEU A 102 -3.86 5.19 -9.45
N ILE A 103 -3.55 6.12 -10.35
CA ILE A 103 -3.66 7.57 -10.05
C ILE A 103 -5.11 7.94 -9.73
N ALA A 104 -6.07 7.49 -10.55
CA ALA A 104 -7.48 7.75 -10.30
C ALA A 104 -7.92 7.14 -8.96
N ALA A 105 -7.56 5.90 -8.70
CA ALA A 105 -7.90 5.21 -7.45
C ALA A 105 -7.29 5.87 -6.21
N LEU A 106 -6.03 6.32 -6.27
CA LEU A 106 -5.42 7.10 -5.19
C LEU A 106 -6.14 8.42 -4.93
N ARG A 107 -6.59 9.11 -5.98
CA ARG A 107 -7.35 10.36 -5.84
C ARG A 107 -8.70 10.11 -5.20
N ASP A 108 -9.44 9.11 -5.67
CA ASP A 108 -10.73 8.71 -5.11
C ASP A 108 -10.57 8.35 -3.63
N ARG A 109 -9.51 7.60 -3.30
CA ARG A 109 -9.19 7.21 -1.93
C ARG A 109 -8.81 8.40 -1.04
N ALA A 110 -8.04 9.36 -1.56
CA ALA A 110 -7.67 10.56 -0.82
C ALA A 110 -8.88 11.46 -0.48
N LEU A 111 -9.94 11.39 -1.29
CA LEU A 111 -11.20 12.12 -1.09
C LEU A 111 -12.23 11.34 -0.26
N ALA A 112 -12.05 10.03 -0.10
CA ALA A 112 -12.95 9.18 0.67
C ALA A 112 -12.86 9.50 2.17
N PRO A 113 -13.98 9.39 2.92
CA PRO A 113 -13.95 9.43 4.38
C PRO A 113 -12.97 8.39 4.91
N ARG A 114 -12.03 8.82 5.75
CA ARG A 114 -11.11 7.91 6.45
C ARG A 114 -11.68 7.58 7.81
N THR A 115 -11.82 6.29 8.11
CA THR A 115 -12.03 5.86 9.50
C THR A 115 -10.72 5.76 10.29
N GLY A 116 -9.58 5.83 9.61
CA GLY A 116 -8.22 5.94 10.14
C GLY A 116 -7.77 4.76 11.02
N PRO A 117 -6.48 4.67 11.40
CA PRO A 117 -6.08 3.91 12.60
C PRO A 117 -6.59 4.60 13.90
N TYR A 118 -7.13 5.81 13.78
CA TYR A 118 -7.39 6.78 14.84
C TYR A 118 -8.78 6.62 15.49
N ARG A 119 -8.94 5.61 16.34
CA ARG A 119 -9.66 5.87 17.60
C ARG A 119 -8.61 6.11 18.67
N SER A 120 -8.38 7.38 18.99
CA SER A 120 -8.02 7.68 20.37
C SER A 120 -9.15 7.11 21.22
N ARG A 121 -8.81 6.20 22.13
CA ARG A 121 -9.72 5.74 23.19
C ARG A 121 -9.96 6.89 24.18
N ARG A 122 -10.39 8.05 23.69
CA ARG A 122 -10.71 9.25 24.49
C ARG A 122 -11.97 9.97 24.01
N ASP A 123 -12.89 9.27 23.35
CA ASP A 123 -14.29 9.71 23.30
C ASP A 123 -15.17 8.91 24.28
N GLY A 124 -14.57 8.50 25.39
CA GLY A 124 -15.26 8.08 26.61
C GLY A 124 -15.28 9.19 27.67
N GLY A 125 -15.24 10.46 27.23
CA GLY A 125 -15.38 11.62 28.10
C GLY A 125 -16.75 11.61 28.77
N SER A 126 -16.78 11.06 29.97
CA SER A 126 -17.47 11.57 31.15
C SER A 126 -18.60 12.56 30.84
N GLY A 127 -19.81 12.02 30.75
CA GLY A 127 -21.05 12.78 30.69
C GLY A 127 -21.88 12.48 31.92
N ALA A 128 -21.62 13.25 32.98
CA ALA A 128 -22.53 13.66 34.05
C ALA A 128 -23.05 12.59 35.06
N ARG A 129 -22.55 12.78 36.29
CA ARG A 129 -23.25 12.79 37.59
C ARG A 129 -23.91 11.51 38.10
#